data_AF-A0A382PZ48-F1
#
_entry.id   AF-A0A382PZ48-F1
#
_cell.length_a   1.000
_cell.length_b   1.000
_cell.length_c   1.000
_cell.angle_alpha   90.00
_cell.angle_beta   90.00
_cell.angle_gamma   90.00
#
_symmetry.space_group_name_H-M   'P 1'
#
loop_
_entity.id
_entity.type
_entity.pdbx_description
1 polymer ?
#
loop_
_entity_poly.entity_id
_entity_poly.type
_entity_poly.pdbx_seq_one_letter_code
_entity_poly.pdbx_strand_id
1 'polypeptide(L)'
;NYMTDGMGISASSSLVFEENEIPDADLLQLMENYYGIDTYHVIDDPNNSYIDHIDCWGKYLSPTKVLIREVPESHPQYDEIEETADYFADTLNQWGEPWELFRVWTPGDQPYTNSLILNEKILVPIIGGSWDDEALAVYEAAFPGYEVLGFTGSWESTDALHCRVKGIPDLDMLQIFHNPLNDNTEPEENGYRVEIIIDDLSEAGLIEDSIKVFWKMPESNTWFTEPLYASVIPEEPDTWSGWIPALADSGLIQYFIQGADSSGRVERSPLAGWHTFFAYPTDACLEWVLGDLDNSGETNVMDILLLSDLIANSEGFGICPGTVSDLNNDGDISVIDVV
;
A
#
# COMPACT_ATOMS: atom_id res chain seq x y z
N ASN A 1 4.60 -18.54 15.60
CA ASN A 1 4.54 -17.31 16.41
C ASN A 1 5.54 -16.25 15.94
N TYR A 2 5.39 -15.67 14.74
CA TYR A 2 6.22 -14.56 14.25
C TYR A 2 5.61 -13.99 12.98
N MET A 3 5.57 -12.67 12.87
CA MET A 3 5.30 -11.93 11.64
C MET A 3 6.15 -10.65 11.59
N THR A 4 6.47 -10.17 10.38
CA THR A 4 7.24 -8.94 10.15
C THR A 4 6.62 -8.15 9.01
N ASP A 5 6.79 -6.83 9.07
CA ASP A 5 6.44 -5.89 8.00
C ASP A 5 7.51 -5.83 6.89
N GLY A 6 8.69 -6.41 7.13
CA GLY A 6 9.84 -6.35 6.21
C GLY A 6 10.64 -5.05 6.29
N MET A 7 10.32 -4.14 7.20
CA MET A 7 10.95 -2.82 7.38
C MET A 7 11.43 -2.60 8.83
N GLY A 8 11.76 -3.68 9.55
CA GLY A 8 12.31 -3.63 10.90
C GLY A 8 11.28 -3.68 12.02
N ILE A 9 9.99 -3.84 11.70
CA ILE A 9 8.93 -4.09 12.69
C ILE A 9 8.53 -5.56 12.66
N SER A 10 8.43 -6.18 13.83
CA SER A 10 7.92 -7.54 14.00
C SER A 10 6.95 -7.65 15.16
N ALA A 11 6.18 -8.73 15.14
CA ALA A 11 5.28 -9.07 16.24
C ALA A 11 5.25 -10.57 16.52
N SER A 12 5.09 -10.91 17.80
CA SER A 12 4.87 -12.26 18.32
C SER A 12 4.03 -12.20 19.59
N SER A 13 3.42 -13.31 19.99
CA SER A 13 2.86 -13.39 21.34
C SER A 13 3.97 -13.44 22.40
N SER A 14 3.62 -13.16 23.67
CA SER A 14 4.51 -13.21 24.83
C SER A 14 5.12 -14.60 25.12
N LEU A 15 4.61 -15.65 24.47
CA LEU A 15 5.19 -17.00 24.46
C LEU A 15 6.70 -16.99 24.15
N VAL A 16 7.17 -16.05 23.31
CA VAL A 16 8.61 -15.94 23.00
C VAL A 16 9.47 -15.66 24.22
N PHE A 17 8.98 -14.94 25.23
CA PHE A 17 9.72 -14.72 26.48
C PHE A 17 9.58 -15.93 27.42
N GLU A 18 8.45 -16.63 27.38
CA GLU A 18 8.22 -17.79 28.25
C GLU A 18 9.06 -19.02 27.84
N GLU A 19 9.22 -19.26 26.54
CA GLU A 19 9.93 -20.44 26.02
C GLU A 19 11.45 -20.28 25.96
N ASN A 20 11.95 -19.06 26.09
CA ASN A 20 13.38 -18.77 25.99
C ASN A 20 13.99 -18.53 27.38
N GLU A 21 14.88 -19.42 27.82
CA GLU A 21 15.61 -19.32 29.10
C GLU A 21 16.75 -18.28 29.09
N ILE A 22 16.58 -17.17 28.36
CA ILE A 22 17.51 -16.03 28.31
C ILE A 22 16.79 -14.75 28.77
N PRO A 23 17.52 -13.72 29.24
CA PRO A 23 16.90 -12.43 29.54
C PRO A 23 16.20 -11.85 28.31
N ASP A 24 15.02 -11.25 28.50
CA ASP A 24 14.23 -10.64 27.41
C ASP A 24 15.07 -9.66 26.57
N ALA A 25 15.91 -8.84 27.21
CA ALA A 25 16.79 -7.91 26.52
C ALA A 25 17.80 -8.60 25.58
N ASP A 26 18.30 -9.78 25.95
CA ASP A 26 19.20 -10.56 25.09
C ASP A 26 18.41 -11.15 23.91
N LEU A 27 17.16 -11.56 24.12
CA LEU A 27 16.27 -12.01 23.05
C LEU A 27 16.01 -10.87 22.05
N LEU A 28 15.63 -9.69 22.55
CA LEU A 28 15.41 -8.51 21.71
C LEU A 28 16.67 -8.17 20.89
N GLN A 29 17.84 -8.23 21.52
CA GLN A 29 19.11 -8.02 20.82
C GLN A 29 19.40 -9.08 19.76
N LEU A 30 18.98 -10.33 19.95
CA LEU A 30 19.07 -11.37 18.91
C LEU A 30 18.13 -11.08 17.73
N MET A 31 16.93 -10.56 17.99
CA MET A 31 15.99 -10.16 16.93
C MET A 31 16.57 -9.01 16.09
N GLU A 32 17.17 -8.01 16.72
CA GLU A 32 17.90 -6.95 16.01
C GLU A 32 19.06 -7.54 15.19
N ASN A 33 19.95 -8.32 15.82
CA ASN A 33 21.18 -8.80 15.17
C ASN A 33 20.98 -9.77 14.01
N TYR A 34 19.95 -10.62 14.06
CA TYR A 34 19.73 -11.68 13.06
C TYR A 34 18.59 -11.39 12.11
N TYR A 35 17.60 -10.60 12.52
CA TYR A 35 16.41 -10.30 11.74
C TYR A 35 16.29 -8.82 11.38
N GLY A 36 17.17 -7.95 11.90
CA GLY A 36 17.12 -6.51 11.63
C GLY A 36 15.90 -5.83 12.24
N ILE A 37 15.41 -6.33 13.38
CA ILE A 37 14.18 -5.83 14.01
C ILE A 37 14.51 -4.71 14.99
N ASP A 38 14.11 -3.48 14.63
CA ASP A 38 14.22 -2.27 15.44
C ASP A 38 13.07 -2.17 16.46
N THR A 39 11.85 -2.53 16.03
CA THR A 39 10.65 -2.52 16.88
C THR A 39 10.05 -3.91 16.94
N TYR A 40 10.03 -4.51 18.14
CA TYR A 40 9.44 -5.83 18.34
C TYR A 40 8.24 -5.79 19.29
N HIS A 41 7.04 -5.92 18.72
CA HIS A 41 5.80 -6.03 19.47
C HIS A 41 5.66 -7.44 20.05
N VAL A 42 5.92 -7.57 21.35
CA VAL A 42 5.68 -8.82 22.09
C VAL A 42 4.50 -8.57 23.02
N ILE A 43 3.33 -9.13 22.69
CA ILE A 43 2.07 -8.87 23.39
C ILE A 43 1.42 -10.18 23.85
N ASP A 44 0.56 -10.12 24.86
CA ASP A 44 -0.13 -11.32 25.34
C ASP A 44 -1.07 -11.90 24.28
N ASP A 45 -1.17 -13.23 24.23
CA ASP A 45 -2.05 -13.91 23.28
C ASP A 45 -3.53 -13.71 23.67
N PRO A 46 -4.37 -13.12 22.80
CA PRO A 46 -5.76 -12.83 23.13
C PRO A 46 -6.69 -14.04 22.97
N ASN A 47 -6.22 -15.18 22.43
CA ASN A 47 -7.09 -16.33 22.17
C ASN A 47 -7.25 -17.26 23.37
N ASN A 48 -6.41 -17.15 24.41
CA ASN A 48 -6.39 -18.06 25.56
C ASN A 48 -6.42 -19.54 25.10
N SER A 49 -5.54 -19.86 24.17
CA SER A 49 -5.40 -21.19 23.59
C SER A 49 -4.19 -21.90 24.19
N TYR A 50 -3.82 -23.08 23.68
CA TYR A 50 -2.59 -23.75 24.12
C TYR A 50 -1.37 -23.40 23.26
N ILE A 51 -1.59 -22.84 22.06
CA ILE A 51 -0.54 -22.68 21.05
C ILE A 51 0.08 -21.30 21.10
N ASP A 52 -0.68 -20.30 21.55
CA ASP A 52 -0.28 -18.90 21.70
C ASP A 52 0.50 -18.35 20.51
N HIS A 53 0.01 -18.61 19.30
CA HIS A 53 0.64 -18.17 18.08
C HIS A 53 -0.11 -16.99 17.48
N ILE A 54 0.64 -15.93 17.16
CA ILE A 54 0.10 -14.72 16.53
C ILE A 54 -0.70 -14.97 15.25
N ASP A 55 -0.34 -15.98 14.46
CA ASP A 55 -1.04 -16.32 13.21
C ASP A 55 -2.46 -16.90 13.41
N CYS A 56 -2.89 -17.12 14.66
CA CYS A 56 -4.23 -17.56 15.01
C CYS A 56 -5.18 -16.39 15.33
N TRP A 57 -4.68 -15.15 15.40
CA TRP A 57 -5.50 -13.97 15.74
C TRP A 57 -5.07 -12.68 15.04
N GLY A 58 -3.84 -12.61 14.52
CA GLY A 58 -3.27 -11.42 13.90
C GLY A 58 -2.45 -11.74 12.65
N LYS A 59 -2.38 -10.79 11.72
CA LYS A 59 -1.54 -10.90 10.52
C LYS A 59 -1.20 -9.53 9.95
N TYR A 60 0.09 -9.22 9.76
CA TYR A 60 0.48 -8.11 8.88
C TYR A 60 0.11 -8.45 7.43
N LEU A 61 -0.65 -7.55 6.80
CA LEU A 61 -1.11 -7.69 5.43
C LEU A 61 -0.17 -6.94 4.46
N SER A 62 0.43 -5.85 4.93
CA SER A 62 1.46 -5.07 4.24
C SER A 62 2.20 -4.23 5.30
N PRO A 63 3.24 -3.46 4.94
CA PRO A 63 3.92 -2.57 5.88
C PRO A 63 3.04 -1.49 6.53
N THR A 64 1.83 -1.25 6.01
CA THR A 64 0.88 -0.28 6.59
C THR A 64 -0.41 -0.91 7.12
N LYS A 65 -0.61 -2.22 6.94
CA LYS A 65 -1.90 -2.88 7.19
C LYS A 65 -1.76 -4.07 8.13
N VAL A 66 -2.66 -4.17 9.09
CA VAL A 66 -2.73 -5.29 10.02
C VAL A 66 -4.15 -5.83 10.12
N LEU A 67 -4.29 -7.15 10.17
CA LEU A 67 -5.54 -7.84 10.37
C LEU A 67 -5.59 -8.40 11.78
N ILE A 68 -6.65 -8.12 12.52
CA ILE A 68 -6.93 -8.72 13.84
C ILE A 68 -8.30 -9.39 13.80
N ARG A 69 -8.43 -10.57 14.41
CA ARG A 69 -9.72 -11.27 14.49
C ARG A 69 -10.75 -10.45 15.27
N GLU A 70 -12.02 -10.73 15.03
CA GLU A 70 -13.16 -10.11 15.70
C GLU A 70 -14.16 -11.19 16.13
N VAL A 71 -14.78 -11.01 17.29
CA VAL A 71 -15.72 -11.97 17.90
C VAL A 71 -16.91 -11.22 18.50
N PRO A 72 -18.06 -11.87 18.75
CA PRO A 72 -19.19 -11.20 19.39
C PRO A 72 -18.87 -10.80 20.83
N GLU A 73 -19.51 -9.74 21.33
CA GLU A 73 -19.40 -9.28 22.74
C GLU A 73 -19.64 -10.39 23.78
N SER A 74 -20.39 -11.44 23.42
CA SER A 74 -20.64 -12.59 24.29
C SER A 74 -19.50 -13.62 24.32
N HIS A 75 -18.48 -13.46 23.47
CA HIS A 75 -17.35 -14.37 23.37
C HIS A 75 -16.42 -14.19 24.58
N PRO A 76 -15.90 -15.27 25.20
CA PRO A 76 -15.09 -15.14 26.42
C PRO A 76 -13.79 -14.34 26.24
N GLN A 77 -13.24 -14.29 25.04
CA GLN A 77 -12.02 -13.55 24.66
C GLN A 77 -12.31 -12.15 24.06
N TYR A 78 -13.55 -11.66 24.12
CA TYR A 78 -13.91 -10.41 23.45
C TYR A 78 -13.04 -9.23 23.92
N ASP A 79 -12.91 -9.05 25.24
CA ASP A 79 -12.19 -7.92 25.82
C ASP A 79 -10.70 -7.94 25.40
N GLU A 80 -10.04 -9.10 25.45
CA GLU A 80 -8.63 -9.25 25.09
C GLU A 80 -8.37 -9.02 23.59
N ILE A 81 -9.31 -9.43 22.74
CA ILE A 81 -9.23 -9.24 21.29
C ILE A 81 -9.42 -7.76 20.92
N GLU A 82 -10.37 -7.06 21.55
CA GLU A 82 -10.54 -5.63 21.34
C GLU A 82 -9.34 -4.83 21.87
N GLU A 83 -8.79 -5.18 23.03
CA GLU A 83 -7.56 -4.55 23.55
C GLU A 83 -6.38 -4.72 22.58
N THR A 84 -6.24 -5.90 21.98
CA THR A 84 -5.21 -6.17 20.96
C THR A 84 -5.43 -5.34 19.69
N ALA A 85 -6.69 -5.21 19.26
CA ALA A 85 -7.04 -4.40 18.10
C ALA A 85 -6.75 -2.92 18.33
N ASP A 86 -7.14 -2.38 19.49
CA ASP A 86 -6.84 -1.01 19.91
C ASP A 86 -5.32 -0.78 20.01
N TYR A 87 -4.58 -1.73 20.57
CA TYR A 87 -3.11 -1.66 20.62
C TYR A 87 -2.50 -1.45 19.24
N PHE A 88 -2.86 -2.27 18.25
CA PHE A 88 -2.31 -2.12 16.91
C PHE A 88 -2.77 -0.82 16.22
N ALA A 89 -4.03 -0.42 16.41
CA ALA A 89 -4.54 0.84 15.89
C ALA A 89 -3.82 2.08 16.47
N ASP A 90 -3.34 2.00 17.71
CA ASP A 90 -2.63 3.09 18.39
C ASP A 90 -1.10 3.04 18.19
N THR A 91 -0.56 1.93 17.69
CA THR A 91 0.87 1.82 17.35
C THR A 91 1.18 2.38 15.97
N LEU A 92 2.43 2.79 15.78
CA LEU A 92 2.89 3.37 14.52
C LEU A 92 3.63 2.35 13.67
N ASN A 93 3.49 2.45 12.36
CA ASN A 93 4.29 1.77 11.36
C ASN A 93 5.65 2.47 11.16
N GLN A 94 6.46 1.98 10.23
CA GLN A 94 7.80 2.52 9.96
C GLN A 94 7.80 4.01 9.54
N TRP A 95 6.71 4.49 8.96
CA TRP A 95 6.54 5.89 8.55
C TRP A 95 5.96 6.79 9.64
N GLY A 96 5.77 6.26 10.85
CA GLY A 96 5.21 7.02 11.97
C GLY A 96 3.70 7.24 11.87
N GLU A 97 3.01 6.44 11.06
CA GLU A 97 1.56 6.49 10.88
C GLU A 97 0.88 5.33 11.60
N PRO A 98 -0.35 5.50 12.11
CA PRO A 98 -1.13 4.40 12.66
C PRO A 98 -1.32 3.27 11.65
N TRP A 99 -1.34 2.01 12.11
CA TRP A 99 -1.65 0.88 11.26
C TRP A 99 -3.10 0.97 10.72
N GLU A 100 -3.29 0.69 9.44
CA GLU A 100 -4.62 0.47 8.87
C GLU A 100 -5.14 -0.88 9.37
N LEU A 101 -6.01 -0.83 10.39
CA LEU A 101 -6.57 -2.00 11.05
C LEU A 101 -7.75 -2.58 10.26
N PHE A 102 -7.59 -3.82 9.82
CA PHE A 102 -8.66 -4.66 9.30
C PHE A 102 -9.15 -5.62 10.39
N ARG A 103 -10.46 -5.86 10.41
CA ARG A 103 -11.11 -6.81 11.32
C ARG A 103 -11.73 -7.96 10.53
N VAL A 104 -11.59 -9.19 11.02
CA VAL A 104 -12.24 -10.38 10.40
C VAL A 104 -13.11 -11.11 11.39
N TRP A 105 -14.39 -11.27 11.05
CA TRP A 105 -15.41 -11.85 11.92
C TRP A 105 -15.26 -13.37 12.08
N THR A 106 -15.03 -13.82 13.31
CA THR A 106 -14.71 -15.22 13.68
C THR A 106 -15.54 -15.73 14.87
N PRO A 107 -16.88 -15.62 14.84
CA PRO A 107 -17.74 -15.92 16.00
C PRO A 107 -17.70 -17.37 16.47
N GLY A 108 -17.17 -18.29 15.66
CA GLY A 108 -16.94 -19.69 15.99
C GLY A 108 -15.48 -20.08 15.87
N ASP A 109 -14.56 -19.15 16.13
CA ASP A 109 -13.10 -19.33 16.05
C ASP A 109 -12.63 -19.81 14.67
N GLN A 110 -13.25 -19.33 13.59
CA GLN A 110 -12.81 -19.63 12.24
C GLN A 110 -11.36 -19.13 12.03
N PRO A 111 -10.47 -19.92 11.41
CA PRO A 111 -9.05 -19.59 11.35
C PRO A 111 -8.71 -18.61 10.21
N TYR A 112 -9.57 -17.63 9.91
CA TYR A 112 -9.43 -16.77 8.74
C TYR A 112 -8.12 -15.97 8.71
N THR A 113 -7.59 -15.58 9.87
CA THR A 113 -6.30 -14.90 10.01
C THR A 113 -5.11 -15.80 9.64
N ASN A 114 -5.28 -17.13 9.68
CA ASN A 114 -4.28 -18.12 9.37
C ASN A 114 -4.12 -18.35 7.85
N SER A 115 -4.14 -17.24 7.10
CA SER A 115 -4.02 -17.18 5.64
C SER A 115 -2.57 -17.09 5.17
N LEU A 116 -2.36 -17.39 3.88
CA LEU A 116 -1.08 -17.25 3.19
C LEU A 116 -1.16 -16.15 2.12
N ILE A 117 -0.24 -15.20 2.21
CA ILE A 117 0.07 -14.26 1.13
C ILE A 117 1.17 -14.90 0.30
N LEU A 118 0.90 -15.14 -0.99
CA LEU A 118 1.84 -15.76 -1.92
C LEU A 118 1.85 -14.97 -3.22
N ASN A 119 2.83 -14.08 -3.36
CA ASN A 119 2.95 -13.15 -4.46
C ASN A 119 1.62 -12.39 -4.64
N GLU A 120 1.01 -12.46 -5.82
CA GLU A 120 -0.25 -11.80 -6.19
C GLU A 120 -1.52 -12.50 -5.67
N LYS A 121 -1.39 -13.53 -4.81
CA LYS A 121 -2.51 -14.34 -4.32
C LYS A 121 -2.64 -14.30 -2.81
N ILE A 122 -3.88 -14.30 -2.34
CA ILE A 122 -4.23 -14.41 -0.92
C ILE A 122 -5.05 -15.68 -0.73
N LEU A 123 -4.49 -16.66 0.00
CA LEU A 123 -5.12 -17.95 0.24
C LEU A 123 -5.67 -17.97 1.66
N VAL A 124 -6.99 -17.90 1.79
CA VAL A 124 -7.68 -17.82 3.09
C VAL A 124 -8.27 -19.19 3.44
N PRO A 125 -7.99 -19.78 4.61
CA PRO A 125 -8.62 -21.02 5.02
C PRO A 125 -10.12 -20.77 5.29
N ILE A 126 -10.99 -21.51 4.60
CA ILE A 126 -12.45 -21.45 4.77
C ILE A 126 -12.98 -22.78 5.31
N ILE A 127 -14.09 -22.73 6.04
CA ILE A 127 -14.65 -23.90 6.75
C ILE A 127 -16.00 -24.38 6.18
N GLY A 128 -16.48 -23.79 5.09
CA GLY A 128 -17.81 -24.04 4.53
C GLY A 128 -18.93 -23.45 5.38
N GLY A 129 -18.64 -22.36 6.09
CA GLY A 129 -19.52 -21.69 7.04
C GLY A 129 -20.19 -20.43 6.48
N SER A 130 -21.11 -19.86 7.25
CA SER A 130 -21.87 -18.67 6.84
C SER A 130 -21.05 -17.37 6.81
N TRP A 131 -19.79 -17.40 7.23
CA TRP A 131 -18.94 -16.21 7.36
C TRP A 131 -17.74 -16.24 6.40
N ASP A 132 -17.65 -17.27 5.56
CA ASP A 132 -16.51 -17.44 4.66
C ASP A 132 -16.46 -16.30 3.62
N ASP A 133 -17.61 -15.93 3.05
CA ASP A 133 -17.70 -14.89 2.01
C ASP A 133 -17.36 -13.51 2.58
N GLU A 134 -17.83 -13.19 3.79
CA GLU A 134 -17.51 -11.94 4.48
C GLU A 134 -16.01 -11.87 4.83
N ALA A 135 -15.42 -12.99 5.25
CA ALA A 135 -13.98 -13.05 5.52
C ALA A 135 -13.15 -12.83 4.25
N LEU A 136 -13.54 -13.42 3.12
CA LEU A 136 -12.89 -13.19 1.83
C LEU A 136 -13.01 -11.72 1.40
N ALA A 137 -14.18 -11.10 1.59
CA ALA A 137 -14.39 -9.69 1.25
C ALA A 137 -13.48 -8.73 2.05
N VAL A 138 -13.15 -9.05 3.31
CA VAL A 138 -12.16 -8.28 4.10
C VAL A 138 -10.79 -8.31 3.43
N TYR A 139 -10.36 -9.49 2.96
CA TYR A 139 -9.09 -9.62 2.24
C TYR A 139 -9.14 -8.93 0.86
N GLU A 140 -10.26 -8.97 0.14
CA GLU A 140 -10.41 -8.26 -1.13
C GLU A 140 -10.32 -6.74 -0.96
N ALA A 141 -10.88 -6.21 0.14
CA ALA A 141 -10.76 -4.80 0.49
C ALA A 141 -9.33 -4.43 0.90
N ALA A 142 -8.65 -5.28 1.65
CA ALA A 142 -7.27 -5.06 2.09
C ALA A 142 -6.25 -5.14 0.95
N PHE A 143 -6.51 -5.99 -0.06
CA PHE A 143 -5.64 -6.27 -1.21
C PHE A 143 -6.32 -5.98 -2.57
N PRO A 144 -6.61 -4.72 -2.91
CA PRO A 144 -7.18 -4.38 -4.21
C PRO A 144 -6.34 -4.96 -5.36
N GLY A 145 -6.97 -5.72 -6.25
CA GLY A 145 -6.34 -6.30 -7.44
C GLY A 145 -5.57 -7.61 -7.24
N TYR A 146 -5.49 -8.14 -6.02
CA TYR A 146 -4.95 -9.48 -5.77
C TYR A 146 -6.01 -10.56 -6.04
N GLU A 147 -5.56 -11.78 -6.32
CA GLU A 147 -6.44 -12.95 -6.40
C GLU A 147 -6.69 -13.52 -5.00
N VAL A 148 -7.85 -13.20 -4.41
CA VAL A 148 -8.27 -13.72 -3.11
C VAL A 148 -9.03 -15.04 -3.30
N LEU A 149 -8.58 -16.09 -2.63
CA LEU A 149 -9.05 -17.46 -2.82
C LEU A 149 -9.36 -18.13 -1.48
N GLY A 150 -10.57 -18.67 -1.35
CA GLY A 150 -10.93 -19.55 -0.25
C GLY A 150 -10.41 -20.98 -0.46
N PHE A 151 -9.72 -21.53 0.54
CA PHE A 151 -9.21 -22.90 0.55
C PHE A 151 -9.87 -23.73 1.65
N THR A 152 -10.58 -24.78 1.24
CA THR A 152 -11.14 -25.77 2.16
C THR A 152 -10.08 -26.78 2.60
N GLY A 153 -10.19 -27.29 3.84
CA GLY A 153 -9.33 -28.35 4.35
C GLY A 153 -9.76 -28.81 5.73
N SER A 154 -8.96 -29.68 6.34
CA SER A 154 -9.13 -30.06 7.76
C SER A 154 -8.44 -29.01 8.62
N TRP A 155 -9.08 -27.86 8.75
CA TRP A 155 -8.61 -26.71 9.51
C TRP A 155 -9.16 -26.73 10.93
N GLU A 156 -8.34 -26.28 11.86
CA GLU A 156 -8.71 -25.99 13.25
C GLU A 156 -8.41 -24.52 13.53
N SER A 157 -9.02 -23.95 14.58
CA SER A 157 -8.79 -22.56 14.99
C SER A 157 -7.32 -22.26 15.28
N THR A 158 -6.59 -23.27 15.78
CA THR A 158 -5.16 -23.19 16.15
C THR A 158 -4.21 -23.83 15.13
N ASP A 159 -4.72 -24.33 14.00
CA ASP A 159 -3.91 -24.99 12.96
C ASP A 159 -4.67 -25.04 11.63
N ALA A 160 -4.33 -24.12 10.71
CA ALA A 160 -4.92 -24.08 9.39
C ALA A 160 -3.87 -23.94 8.28
N LEU A 161 -4.11 -23.07 7.31
CA LEU A 161 -3.32 -23.03 6.09
C LEU A 161 -1.91 -22.50 6.36
N HIS A 162 -1.78 -21.34 7.02
CA HIS A 162 -0.49 -20.70 7.31
C HIS A 162 0.43 -21.60 8.15
N CYS A 163 -0.10 -22.32 9.13
CA CYS A 163 0.69 -23.21 10.00
C CYS A 163 1.36 -24.37 9.25
N ARG A 164 0.86 -24.70 8.05
CA ARG A 164 1.29 -25.89 7.27
C ARG A 164 2.10 -25.54 6.03
N VAL A 165 2.49 -24.27 5.90
CA VAL A 165 3.26 -23.76 4.76
C VAL A 165 4.40 -22.86 5.27
N LYS A 166 5.39 -22.64 4.41
CA LYS A 166 6.48 -21.70 4.68
C LYS A 166 6.86 -21.00 3.39
N GLY A 167 6.82 -19.67 3.41
CA GLY A 167 7.34 -18.86 2.31
C GLY A 167 8.85 -19.04 2.19
N ILE A 168 9.33 -19.16 0.96
CA ILE A 168 10.75 -19.15 0.63
C ILE A 168 10.98 -17.88 -0.20
N PRO A 169 11.75 -16.90 0.31
CA PRO A 169 12.00 -15.67 -0.43
C PRO A 169 12.89 -15.96 -1.65
N ASP A 170 12.73 -15.15 -2.70
CA ASP A 170 13.72 -15.06 -3.76
C ASP A 170 14.93 -14.27 -3.23
N LEU A 171 16.10 -14.91 -3.19
CA LEU A 171 17.31 -14.30 -2.64
C LEU A 171 17.89 -13.20 -3.52
N ASP A 172 17.47 -13.17 -4.80
CA ASP A 172 17.91 -12.19 -5.78
C ASP A 172 16.74 -11.25 -6.17
N MET A 173 15.78 -11.04 -5.27
CA MET A 173 14.57 -10.24 -5.57
C MET A 173 14.89 -8.76 -5.80
N LEU A 174 14.05 -8.12 -6.62
CA LEU A 174 13.98 -6.68 -6.73
C LEU A 174 12.97 -6.15 -5.72
N GLN A 175 13.43 -5.52 -4.65
CA GLN A 175 12.56 -5.03 -3.58
C GLN A 175 12.11 -3.61 -3.88
N ILE A 176 10.83 -3.32 -3.65
CA ILE A 176 10.27 -1.96 -3.76
C ILE A 176 9.42 -1.70 -2.51
N PHE A 177 9.90 -0.82 -1.64
CA PHE A 177 9.15 -0.32 -0.49
C PHE A 177 8.62 1.08 -0.78
N HIS A 178 7.39 1.34 -0.37
CA HIS A 178 6.70 2.60 -0.62
C HIS A 178 5.67 2.83 0.50
N ASN A 179 5.64 4.05 1.06
CA ASN A 179 4.52 4.49 1.88
C ASN A 179 3.39 4.96 0.97
N PRO A 180 2.24 4.28 0.91
CA PRO A 180 1.12 4.74 0.10
C PRO A 180 0.72 6.17 0.46
N LEU A 181 0.36 6.96 -0.54
CA LEU A 181 -0.18 8.30 -0.34
C LEU A 181 -1.48 8.20 0.46
N ASN A 182 -1.60 9.07 1.46
CA ASN A 182 -2.78 9.12 2.31
C ASN A 182 -3.85 9.99 1.67
N ASP A 183 -5.09 9.74 2.06
CA ASP A 183 -6.17 10.67 1.75
C ASP A 183 -5.81 12.07 2.27
N ASN A 184 -6.13 13.08 1.45
CA ASN A 184 -5.91 14.48 1.80
C ASN A 184 -4.42 14.91 1.83
N THR A 185 -3.50 14.11 1.31
CA THR A 185 -2.12 14.58 1.08
C THR A 185 -2.14 15.85 0.21
N GLU A 186 -1.54 16.93 0.71
CA GLU A 186 -1.37 18.16 -0.06
C GLU A 186 -0.28 17.97 -1.13
N PRO A 187 -0.48 18.46 -2.36
CA PRO A 187 0.57 18.39 -3.38
C PRO A 187 1.71 19.36 -3.05
N GLU A 188 2.91 19.00 -3.51
CA GLU A 188 4.05 19.92 -3.62
C GLU A 188 3.95 20.72 -4.94
N GLU A 189 4.95 21.57 -5.21
CA GLU A 189 5.05 22.38 -6.43
C GLU A 189 4.87 21.55 -7.72
N ASN A 190 5.35 20.30 -7.72
CA ASN A 190 5.30 19.40 -8.88
C ASN A 190 4.17 18.35 -8.82
N GLY A 191 3.33 18.34 -7.77
CA GLY A 191 2.26 17.37 -7.57
C GLY A 191 2.38 16.54 -6.29
N TYR A 192 1.71 15.39 -6.25
CA TYR A 192 1.78 14.47 -5.11
C TYR A 192 3.07 13.67 -5.16
N ARG A 193 3.97 13.93 -4.20
CA ARG A 193 5.29 13.30 -4.17
C ARG A 193 5.21 11.82 -3.85
N VAL A 194 5.69 11.00 -4.77
CA VAL A 194 5.85 9.55 -4.60
C VAL A 194 7.32 9.28 -4.30
N GLU A 195 7.59 8.63 -3.18
CA GLU A 195 8.92 8.20 -2.77
C GLU A 195 8.94 6.68 -2.58
N ILE A 196 9.99 6.04 -3.07
CA ILE A 196 10.23 4.60 -2.89
C ILE A 196 11.66 4.34 -2.43
N ILE A 197 11.85 3.19 -1.81
CA ILE A 197 13.17 2.55 -1.64
C ILE A 197 13.18 1.32 -2.56
N ILE A 198 14.15 1.25 -3.47
CA ILE A 198 14.29 0.14 -4.41
C ILE A 198 15.69 -0.45 -4.34
N ASP A 199 15.78 -1.76 -4.12
CA ASP A 199 17.04 -2.49 -3.98
C ASP A 199 17.02 -3.75 -4.84
N ASP A 200 18.02 -3.91 -5.71
CA ASP A 200 18.23 -5.14 -6.48
C ASP A 200 19.18 -6.07 -5.73
N LEU A 201 18.63 -6.98 -4.92
CA LEU A 201 19.43 -7.94 -4.15
C LEU A 201 20.29 -8.86 -5.05
N SER A 202 19.97 -8.92 -6.34
CA SER A 202 20.77 -9.62 -7.36
C SER A 202 22.10 -8.92 -7.69
N GLU A 203 22.27 -7.65 -7.32
CA GLU A 203 23.36 -6.75 -7.69
C GLU A 203 23.60 -6.67 -9.21
N ALA A 204 22.60 -6.99 -10.02
CA ALA A 204 22.71 -6.99 -11.48
C ALA A 204 22.68 -5.56 -12.07
N GLY A 205 22.17 -4.61 -11.32
CA GLY A 205 22.01 -3.20 -11.66
C GLY A 205 20.57 -2.86 -12.07
N LEU A 206 20.00 -1.86 -11.41
CA LEU A 206 18.71 -1.26 -11.75
C LEU A 206 18.69 -0.69 -13.18
N ILE A 207 17.54 -0.84 -13.84
CA ILE A 207 17.25 -0.18 -15.13
C ILE A 207 16.53 1.12 -14.81
N GLU A 208 17.26 2.22 -14.67
CA GLU A 208 16.73 3.53 -14.23
C GLU A 208 15.49 3.97 -15.01
N ASP A 209 15.53 3.87 -16.35
CA ASP A 209 14.42 4.24 -17.24
C ASP A 209 13.13 3.41 -17.04
N SER A 210 13.19 2.31 -16.28
CA SER A 210 12.04 1.46 -15.97
C SER A 210 11.32 1.86 -14.68
N ILE A 211 11.96 2.68 -13.84
CA ILE A 211 11.46 3.04 -12.50
C ILE A 211 10.47 4.19 -12.65
N LYS A 212 9.17 3.87 -12.53
CA LYS A 212 8.08 4.80 -12.83
C LYS A 212 6.91 4.60 -11.88
N VAL A 213 6.17 5.68 -11.67
CA VAL A 213 4.81 5.61 -11.14
C VAL A 213 3.81 5.59 -12.30
N PHE A 214 2.85 4.68 -12.21
CA PHE A 214 1.72 4.55 -13.12
C PHE A 214 0.49 4.99 -12.36
N TRP A 215 -0.28 5.94 -12.90
CA TRP A 215 -1.45 6.48 -12.22
C TRP A 215 -2.62 6.68 -13.17
N LYS A 216 -3.84 6.70 -12.62
CA LYS A 216 -5.07 7.01 -13.36
C LYS A 216 -6.19 7.40 -12.41
N MET A 217 -7.23 8.03 -12.98
CA MET A 217 -8.53 8.11 -12.33
C MET A 217 -9.31 6.79 -12.50
N PRO A 218 -10.14 6.36 -11.53
CA PRO A 218 -10.88 5.11 -11.59
C PRO A 218 -11.70 4.91 -12.87
N GLU A 219 -12.29 5.98 -13.41
CA GLU A 219 -13.07 6.01 -14.64
C GLU A 219 -12.23 5.92 -15.92
N SER A 220 -10.93 6.19 -15.83
CA SER A 220 -10.00 6.05 -16.95
C SER A 220 -9.60 4.58 -17.16
N ASN A 221 -9.50 4.19 -18.44
CA ASN A 221 -8.97 2.89 -18.85
C ASN A 221 -7.47 2.95 -19.18
N THR A 222 -6.87 4.15 -19.17
CA THR A 222 -5.46 4.37 -19.53
C THR A 222 -4.67 4.73 -18.29
N TRP A 223 -3.50 4.11 -18.13
CA TRP A 223 -2.51 4.47 -17.13
C TRP A 223 -1.56 5.51 -17.70
N PHE A 224 -1.47 6.66 -17.05
CA PHE A 224 -0.41 7.64 -17.27
C PHE A 224 0.86 7.19 -16.55
N THR A 225 2.03 7.67 -17.00
CA THR A 225 3.31 7.25 -16.43
C THR A 225 4.20 8.44 -16.18
N GLU A 226 4.77 8.53 -14.99
CA GLU A 226 5.78 9.52 -14.63
C GLU A 226 7.06 8.82 -14.16
N PRO A 227 8.24 9.32 -14.56
CA PRO A 227 9.51 8.78 -14.08
C PRO A 227 9.74 9.10 -12.61
N LEU A 228 10.40 8.17 -11.90
CA LEU A 228 11.02 8.46 -10.61
C LEU A 228 12.52 8.67 -10.84
N TYR A 229 13.13 9.51 -10.01
CA TYR A 229 14.54 9.88 -10.10
C TYR A 229 15.28 9.50 -8.81
N ALA A 230 16.50 8.97 -8.97
CA ALA A 230 17.36 8.62 -7.85
C ALA A 230 17.64 9.83 -6.95
N SER A 231 17.73 9.58 -5.65
CA SER A 231 18.15 10.57 -4.68
C SER A 231 19.56 11.06 -5.00
N VAL A 232 19.76 12.37 -4.84
CA VAL A 232 21.09 12.99 -4.92
C VAL A 232 21.80 12.98 -3.57
N ILE A 233 21.15 12.48 -2.52
CA ILE A 233 21.67 12.38 -1.15
C ILE A 233 22.49 11.09 -1.05
N PRO A 234 23.82 11.17 -0.82
CA PRO A 234 24.68 9.98 -0.78
C PRO A 234 24.31 8.97 0.32
N GLU A 235 23.67 9.42 1.39
CA GLU A 235 23.22 8.59 2.51
C GLU A 235 21.94 7.79 2.21
N GLU A 236 21.25 8.07 1.10
CA GLU A 236 19.99 7.43 0.69
C GLU A 236 20.08 6.93 -0.77
N PRO A 237 21.06 6.06 -1.10
CA PRO A 237 21.35 5.68 -2.48
C PRO A 237 20.22 4.90 -3.16
N ASP A 238 19.38 4.23 -2.36
CA ASP A 238 18.29 3.37 -2.84
C ASP A 238 16.95 4.12 -2.91
N THR A 239 16.93 5.39 -2.52
CA THR A 239 15.72 6.22 -2.53
C THR A 239 15.49 6.82 -3.91
N TRP A 240 14.27 6.69 -4.42
CA TRP A 240 13.82 7.29 -5.67
C TRP A 240 12.56 8.09 -5.44
N SER A 241 12.43 9.23 -6.12
CA SER A 241 11.22 10.06 -5.99
C SER A 241 10.79 10.72 -7.29
N GLY A 242 9.50 10.99 -7.38
CA GLY A 242 8.85 11.69 -8.49
C GLY A 242 7.48 12.15 -8.04
N TRP A 243 6.63 12.57 -8.97
CA TRP A 243 5.33 13.16 -8.63
C TRP A 243 4.23 12.60 -9.53
N ILE A 244 3.08 12.30 -8.92
CA ILE A 244 1.81 12.23 -9.64
C ILE A 244 1.33 13.67 -9.81
N PRO A 245 1.00 14.14 -11.03
CA PRO A 245 0.51 15.50 -11.24
C PRO A 245 -0.68 15.81 -10.32
N ALA A 246 -0.71 17.03 -9.79
CA ALA A 246 -1.85 17.52 -9.05
C ALA A 246 -3.14 17.47 -9.91
N LEU A 247 -4.29 17.38 -9.26
CA LEU A 247 -5.58 17.50 -9.94
C LEU A 247 -6.13 18.92 -9.83
N ALA A 248 -6.78 19.38 -10.90
CA ALA A 248 -7.60 20.60 -10.89
C ALA A 248 -8.82 20.46 -9.97
N ASP A 249 -9.47 19.30 -10.01
CA ASP A 249 -10.63 18.96 -9.20
C ASP A 249 -10.30 17.80 -8.23
N SER A 250 -11.07 17.68 -7.16
CA SER A 250 -10.91 16.54 -6.25
C SER A 250 -11.29 15.23 -6.92
N GLY A 251 -10.55 14.16 -6.64
CA GLY A 251 -10.92 12.82 -7.07
C GLY A 251 -10.07 11.72 -6.46
N LEU A 252 -10.50 10.48 -6.67
CA LEU A 252 -9.71 9.32 -6.32
C LEU A 252 -8.63 9.10 -7.39
N ILE A 253 -7.40 8.87 -6.97
CA ILE A 253 -6.31 8.44 -7.85
C ILE A 253 -5.97 7.00 -7.50
N GLN A 254 -5.86 6.16 -8.53
CA GLN A 254 -5.30 4.83 -8.45
C GLN A 254 -3.88 4.87 -9.01
N TYR A 255 -2.91 4.28 -8.31
CA TYR A 255 -1.53 4.26 -8.78
C TYR A 255 -0.75 3.03 -8.32
N PHE A 256 0.33 2.71 -9.02
CA PHE A 256 1.32 1.72 -8.60
C PHE A 256 2.70 2.14 -9.08
N ILE A 257 3.73 1.62 -8.42
CA ILE A 257 5.11 1.79 -8.84
C ILE A 257 5.57 0.53 -9.55
N GLN A 258 6.44 0.67 -10.56
CA GLN A 258 7.13 -0.44 -11.18
C GLN A 258 8.61 -0.11 -11.34
N GLY A 259 9.46 -1.12 -11.20
CA GLY A 259 10.87 -1.07 -11.55
C GLY A 259 11.35 -2.40 -12.16
N ALA A 260 12.50 -2.36 -12.81
CA ALA A 260 13.15 -3.53 -13.38
C ALA A 260 14.66 -3.48 -13.14
N ASP A 261 15.28 -4.66 -13.10
CA ASP A 261 16.73 -4.83 -12.98
C ASP A 261 17.32 -5.57 -14.20
N SER A 262 18.64 -5.59 -14.28
CA SER A 262 19.37 -6.27 -15.36
C SER A 262 19.39 -7.79 -15.21
N SER A 263 18.85 -8.34 -14.11
CA SER A 263 18.61 -9.78 -13.95
C SER A 263 17.40 -10.26 -14.75
N GLY A 264 16.54 -9.32 -15.15
CA GLY A 264 15.31 -9.56 -15.91
C GLY A 264 14.05 -9.58 -15.04
N ARG A 265 14.16 -9.21 -13.76
CA ARG A 265 13.01 -9.05 -12.87
C ARG A 265 12.32 -7.73 -13.14
N VAL A 266 10.99 -7.75 -13.01
CA VAL A 266 10.13 -6.57 -13.10
C VAL A 266 9.15 -6.70 -11.95
N GLU A 267 9.24 -5.80 -10.99
CA GLU A 267 8.45 -5.84 -9.77
C GLU A 267 7.62 -4.57 -9.63
N ARG A 268 6.54 -4.69 -8.86
CA ARG A 268 5.58 -3.61 -8.64
C ARG A 268 5.32 -3.42 -7.15
N SER A 269 4.97 -2.19 -6.77
CA SER A 269 4.39 -1.88 -5.46
C SER A 269 3.01 -1.23 -5.66
N PRO A 270 1.92 -1.88 -5.21
CA PRO A 270 1.88 -3.25 -4.68
C PRO A 270 2.19 -4.30 -5.77
N LEU A 271 2.49 -5.55 -5.38
CA LEU A 271 2.83 -6.64 -6.33
C LEU A 271 1.70 -6.90 -7.34
N ALA A 272 0.44 -6.78 -6.89
CA ALA A 272 -0.74 -6.80 -7.74
C ALA A 272 -1.67 -5.64 -7.42
N GLY A 273 -2.45 -5.22 -8.42
CA GLY A 273 -3.40 -4.13 -8.26
C GLY A 273 -2.75 -2.75 -8.19
N TRP A 274 -3.20 -1.93 -7.23
CA TRP A 274 -2.86 -0.52 -7.09
C TRP A 274 -3.11 0.01 -5.67
N HIS A 275 -2.39 1.06 -5.30
CA HIS A 275 -2.73 1.96 -4.19
C HIS A 275 -3.82 2.94 -4.62
N THR A 276 -4.57 3.47 -3.66
CA THR A 276 -5.59 4.49 -3.89
C THR A 276 -5.49 5.57 -2.83
N PHE A 277 -5.70 6.82 -3.22
CA PHE A 277 -5.88 7.94 -2.30
C PHE A 277 -6.84 8.97 -2.87
N PHE A 278 -7.48 9.74 -2.00
CA PHE A 278 -8.33 10.87 -2.37
C PHE A 278 -7.51 12.17 -2.44
N ALA A 279 -7.37 12.70 -3.64
CA ALA A 279 -6.78 13.99 -3.94
C ALA A 279 -7.84 15.10 -3.81
N TYR A 280 -7.62 16.11 -2.97
CA TYR A 280 -8.46 17.32 -2.93
C TYR A 280 -8.12 18.29 -4.07
N PRO A 281 -9.06 19.20 -4.43
CA PRO A 281 -8.78 20.22 -5.43
C PRO A 281 -7.67 21.11 -4.89
N THR A 282 -6.80 21.52 -5.78
CA THR A 282 -5.63 22.30 -5.41
C THR A 282 -5.88 23.75 -5.79
N ASP A 283 -5.46 24.70 -4.96
CA ASP A 283 -5.46 26.12 -5.34
C ASP A 283 -4.41 26.41 -6.43
N ALA A 284 -3.63 25.41 -6.84
CA ALA A 284 -2.58 25.50 -7.84
C ALA A 284 -3.08 26.09 -9.18
N CYS A 285 -4.33 25.82 -9.54
CA CYS A 285 -4.94 26.35 -10.76
C CYS A 285 -5.59 27.73 -10.62
N LEU A 286 -5.81 28.22 -9.39
CA LEU A 286 -6.40 29.54 -9.17
C LEU A 286 -5.47 30.68 -9.57
N GLU A 287 -4.15 30.43 -9.62
CA GLU A 287 -3.15 31.42 -10.01
C GLU A 287 -2.83 31.41 -11.52
N TRP A 288 -3.30 30.40 -12.28
CA TRP A 288 -3.01 30.31 -13.71
C TRP A 288 -3.78 31.37 -14.50
N VAL A 289 -3.11 31.97 -15.47
CA VAL A 289 -3.72 33.01 -16.31
C VAL A 289 -4.64 32.35 -17.34
N LEU A 290 -5.87 32.86 -17.46
CA LEU A 290 -6.83 32.39 -18.46
C LEU A 290 -6.20 32.45 -19.88
N GLY A 291 -6.14 31.32 -20.57
CA GLY A 291 -5.50 31.17 -21.89
C GLY A 291 -4.00 30.84 -21.88
N ASP A 292 -3.37 30.71 -20.72
CA ASP A 292 -1.98 30.27 -20.55
C ASP A 292 -1.95 28.80 -20.12
N LEU A 293 -1.98 27.90 -21.09
CA LEU A 293 -2.10 26.45 -20.91
C LEU A 293 -0.76 25.78 -20.59
N ASP A 294 0.37 26.48 -20.68
CA ASP A 294 1.67 25.97 -20.22
C ASP A 294 2.21 26.69 -18.97
N ASN A 295 1.43 27.63 -18.41
CA ASN A 295 1.79 28.47 -17.27
C ASN A 295 3.13 29.20 -17.47
N SER A 296 3.43 29.59 -18.71
CA SER A 296 4.66 30.31 -19.05
C SER A 296 4.60 31.80 -18.67
N GLY A 297 3.42 32.30 -18.32
CA GLY A 297 3.13 33.71 -18.11
C GLY A 297 2.85 34.48 -19.41
N GLU A 298 2.86 33.81 -20.56
CA GLU A 298 2.62 34.42 -21.88
C GLU A 298 1.66 33.58 -22.74
N THR A 299 0.47 34.11 -23.04
CA THR A 299 -0.45 33.50 -24.01
C THR A 299 0.12 33.60 -25.44
N ASN A 300 0.56 32.48 -26.00
CA ASN A 300 1.26 32.37 -27.26
C ASN A 300 0.77 31.18 -28.12
N VAL A 301 1.50 30.87 -29.20
CA VAL A 301 1.10 29.81 -30.14
C VAL A 301 1.11 28.42 -29.52
N MET A 302 1.91 28.21 -28.46
CA MET A 302 2.01 26.94 -27.77
C MET A 302 0.72 26.62 -27.02
N ASP A 303 0.07 27.62 -26.42
CA ASP A 303 -1.23 27.47 -25.76
C ASP A 303 -2.34 27.08 -26.75
N ILE A 304 -2.32 27.65 -27.96
CA ILE A 304 -3.26 27.29 -29.02
C ILE A 304 -3.09 25.82 -29.43
N LEU A 305 -1.86 25.33 -29.50
CA LEU A 305 -1.57 23.94 -29.83
C LEU A 305 -2.03 22.99 -28.70
N LEU A 306 -1.76 23.35 -27.45
CA LEU A 306 -2.21 22.60 -26.27
C LEU A 306 -3.74 22.55 -26.19
N LEU A 307 -4.41 23.67 -26.42
CA LEU A 307 -5.88 23.76 -26.42
C LEU A 307 -6.49 22.93 -27.55
N SER A 308 -5.87 22.98 -28.75
CA SER A 308 -6.32 22.19 -29.88
C SER A 308 -6.20 20.68 -29.62
N ASP A 309 -5.13 20.27 -28.95
CA ASP A 309 -4.88 18.86 -28.63
C ASP A 309 -5.78 18.37 -27.48
N LEU A 310 -6.03 19.23 -26.49
CA LEU A 310 -7.04 19.02 -25.43
C LEU A 310 -8.43 18.75 -26.01
N ILE A 311 -8.87 19.58 -26.97
CA ILE A 311 -10.17 19.42 -27.67
C ILE A 311 -10.18 18.14 -28.52
N ALA A 312 -9.07 17.81 -29.18
CA ALA A 312 -9.00 16.69 -30.11
C ALA A 312 -8.96 15.33 -29.41
N ASN A 313 -8.24 15.22 -28.29
CA ASN A 313 -7.97 13.96 -27.62
C ASN A 313 -8.76 13.78 -26.32
N SER A 314 -9.43 14.82 -25.81
CA SER A 314 -10.10 14.81 -24.49
C SER A 314 -9.20 14.37 -23.34
N GLU A 315 -7.88 14.46 -23.53
CA GLU A 315 -6.85 14.20 -22.54
C GLU A 315 -6.16 15.52 -22.21
N GLY A 316 -6.15 15.89 -20.93
CA GLY A 316 -5.45 17.07 -20.45
C GLY A 316 -3.94 16.89 -20.50
N PHE A 317 -3.23 17.92 -20.99
CA PHE A 317 -1.81 18.09 -20.68
C PHE A 317 -1.73 18.80 -19.34
N GLY A 318 -0.94 18.31 -18.39
CA GLY A 318 -0.67 19.00 -17.13
C GLY A 318 -1.89 19.20 -16.20
N ILE A 319 -1.70 20.02 -15.16
CA ILE A 319 -2.56 20.11 -13.96
C ILE A 319 -3.78 21.00 -14.18
N CYS A 320 -3.59 22.16 -14.80
CA CYS A 320 -4.56 23.26 -14.89
C CYS A 320 -5.03 23.67 -16.30
N PRO A 321 -4.51 23.16 -17.43
CA PRO A 321 -4.94 23.63 -18.74
C PRO A 321 -6.44 23.61 -18.94
N GLY A 322 -7.13 22.55 -18.51
CA GLY A 322 -8.60 22.50 -18.55
C GLY A 322 -9.29 23.67 -17.84
N THR A 323 -8.76 24.12 -16.70
CA THR A 323 -9.36 25.24 -15.93
C THR A 323 -9.15 26.61 -16.56
N VAL A 324 -8.14 26.75 -17.42
CA VAL A 324 -7.83 28.01 -18.14
C VAL A 324 -8.11 27.93 -19.63
N SER A 325 -8.79 26.86 -20.08
CA SER A 325 -9.10 26.60 -21.49
C SER A 325 -10.44 27.15 -21.97
N ASP A 326 -11.40 27.40 -21.06
CA ASP A 326 -12.70 27.99 -21.42
C ASP A 326 -12.56 29.52 -21.57
N LEU A 327 -12.01 29.93 -22.71
CA LEU A 327 -11.71 31.33 -23.03
C LEU A 327 -12.98 32.16 -23.24
N ASN A 328 -14.08 31.51 -23.64
CA ASN A 328 -15.34 32.18 -23.91
C ASN A 328 -16.31 32.19 -22.69
N ASN A 329 -16.00 31.38 -21.66
CA ASN A 329 -16.71 31.25 -20.39
C ASN A 329 -18.17 30.77 -20.55
N ASP A 330 -18.42 29.85 -21.48
CA ASP A 330 -19.72 29.20 -21.68
C ASP A 330 -19.86 27.84 -20.97
N GLY A 331 -18.78 27.37 -20.34
CA GLY A 331 -18.70 26.10 -19.61
C GLY A 331 -18.33 24.90 -20.47
N ASP A 332 -18.10 25.07 -21.77
CA ASP A 332 -17.75 24.00 -22.71
C ASP A 332 -16.42 24.27 -23.43
N ILE A 333 -15.38 23.49 -23.13
CA ILE A 333 -14.09 23.58 -23.86
C ILE A 333 -14.27 23.03 -25.28
N SER A 334 -14.24 23.92 -26.28
CA SER A 334 -14.56 23.59 -27.67
C SER A 334 -13.71 24.36 -28.67
N VAL A 335 -13.92 24.09 -29.96
CA VAL A 335 -13.25 24.83 -31.05
C VAL A 335 -13.53 26.34 -30.99
N ILE A 336 -14.59 26.77 -30.30
CA ILE A 336 -14.91 28.19 -30.11
C ILE A 336 -13.86 28.89 -29.25
N ASP A 337 -13.25 28.19 -28.29
CA ASP A 337 -12.21 28.74 -27.41
C ASP A 337 -10.89 28.97 -28.14
N VAL A 338 -10.70 28.38 -29.32
CA VAL A 338 -9.48 28.57 -30.14
C VAL A 338 -9.53 29.86 -30.99
N VAL A 339 -10.71 30.47 -31.16
CA VAL A 339 -10.99 31.51 -32.18
C VAL A 339 -11.02 32.92 -31.61
#